data_AF-A0A7Y2EZR3-F1
#
_entry.id   AF-A0A7Y2EZR3-F1
#
_cell.length_a   1.000
_cell.length_b   1.000
_cell.length_c   1.000
_cell.angle_alpha   90.00
_cell.angle_beta   90.00
_cell.angle_gamma   90.00
#
_symmetry.space_group_name_H-M   'P 1'
#
loop_
_entity.id
_entity.type
_entity.pdbx_description
1 polymer ?
#
loop_
_entity_poly.entity_id
_entity_poly.type
_entity_poly.pdbx_seq_one_letter_code
_entity_poly.pdbx_strand_id
1 'polypeptide(L)'
;AEEMHDAGLVSRVVPAADLDDEVDRLARRLADGPTRAIGAAKRLLTTSYEHQMERQLQLEAEAFADCSLTDDFAEGVAAFVDKRAPHFTGR
;
A
#
# COMPACT_ATOMS: atom_id res chain seq x y z
N ALA A 1 -9.51 -11.51 21.14
CA ALA A 1 -8.70 -10.65 20.27
C ALA A 1 -7.60 -11.47 19.60
N GLU A 2 -6.77 -12.18 20.38
CA GLU A 2 -5.72 -13.07 19.85
C GLU A 2 -6.27 -14.17 18.94
N GLU A 3 -7.35 -14.86 19.33
CA GLU A 3 -7.98 -15.87 18.46
C GLU A 3 -8.46 -15.31 17.11
N MET A 4 -8.91 -14.05 17.06
CA MET A 4 -9.33 -13.40 15.81
C MET A 4 -8.13 -13.03 14.93
N HIS A 5 -6.99 -12.71 15.54
CA HIS A 5 -5.75 -12.46 14.83
C HIS A 5 -5.24 -13.75 14.20
N ASP A 6 -5.24 -14.85 14.96
CA ASP A 6 -4.78 -16.15 14.46
C ASP A 6 -5.68 -16.70 13.36
N ALA A 7 -6.99 -16.39 13.41
CA ALA A 7 -7.94 -16.67 12.35
C ALA A 7 -7.83 -15.73 11.13
N GLY A 8 -6.97 -14.70 11.18
CA GLY A 8 -6.77 -13.73 10.08
C GLY A 8 -7.87 -12.68 9.94
N LEU A 9 -8.78 -12.56 10.90
CA LEU A 9 -9.88 -11.58 10.87
C LEU A 9 -9.39 -10.17 11.23
N VAL A 10 -8.37 -10.07 12.07
CA VAL A 10 -7.70 -8.80 12.39
C VAL A 10 -6.22 -8.90 12.09
N SER A 11 -5.62 -7.82 11.61
CA SER A 11 -4.22 -7.81 11.18
C SER A 11 -3.23 -7.66 12.34
N ARG A 12 -3.67 -7.10 13.48
CA ARG A 12 -2.84 -6.84 14.67
C ARG A 12 -3.71 -6.81 15.93
N VAL A 13 -3.10 -7.15 17.06
CA VAL A 13 -3.66 -7.00 18.41
C VAL A 13 -2.63 -6.29 19.26
N VAL A 14 -3.03 -5.21 19.93
CA VAL A 14 -2.17 -4.42 20.83
C VAL A 14 -2.90 -4.16 22.15
N PRO A 15 -2.18 -3.82 23.24
CA PRO A 15 -2.81 -3.37 24.47
C PRO A 15 -3.75 -2.19 24.21
N ALA A 16 -4.86 -2.13 24.95
CA ALA A 16 -5.88 -1.10 24.72
C ALA A 16 -5.35 0.34 24.85
N ALA A 17 -4.35 0.55 25.72
CA ALA A 17 -3.70 1.84 25.91
C ALA A 17 -2.88 2.31 24.69
N ASP A 18 -2.45 1.38 23.83
CA ASP A 18 -1.60 1.66 22.67
C ASP A 18 -2.41 1.72 21.36
N LEU A 19 -3.74 1.52 21.42
CA LEU A 19 -4.59 1.40 20.24
C LEU A 19 -4.55 2.66 19.37
N ASP A 20 -4.73 3.83 19.98
CA ASP A 20 -4.76 5.10 19.26
C ASP A 20 -3.42 5.40 18.59
N ASP A 21 -2.31 5.17 19.29
CA ASP A 21 -0.95 5.37 18.75
C ASP A 21 -0.67 4.45 17.55
N GLU A 22 -1.13 3.20 17.61
CA GLU A 22 -0.95 2.25 16.52
C GLU A 22 -1.83 2.53 15.30
N VAL A 23 -3.06 3.00 15.52
CA VAL A 23 -3.93 3.49 14.45
C VAL A 23 -3.31 4.70 13.77
N ASP A 24 -2.85 5.68 14.54
CA ASP A 24 -2.18 6.87 14.03
C ASP A 24 -0.92 6.53 13.24
N ARG A 25 -0.10 5.60 13.74
CA ARG A 25 1.10 5.13 13.05
C ARG A 25 0.76 4.51 11.70
N LEU A 26 -0.27 3.68 11.63
CA LEU A 26 -0.72 3.07 10.38
C LEU A 26 -1.26 4.12 9.41
N ALA A 27 -2.10 5.04 9.90
CA ALA A 27 -2.69 6.09 9.09
C ALA A 27 -1.61 7.01 8.49
N ARG A 28 -0.65 7.47 9.30
CA ARG A 28 0.49 8.29 8.84
C ARG A 28 1.32 7.56 7.80
N ARG A 29 1.65 6.28 8.02
CA ARG A 29 2.41 5.48 7.04
C ARG A 29 1.71 5.40 5.67
N LEU A 30 0.38 5.33 5.66
CA LEU A 30 -0.39 5.32 4.41
C LEU A 30 -0.48 6.72 3.78
N ALA A 31 -0.68 7.75 4.59
CA ALA A 31 -0.79 9.14 4.14
C ALA A 31 0.54 9.68 3.58
N ASP A 32 1.66 9.30 4.20
CA ASP A 32 3.02 9.68 3.78
C ASP A 32 3.53 8.80 2.63
N GLY A 33 2.76 7.79 2.22
CA GLY A 33 3.11 6.87 1.13
C GLY A 33 2.64 7.34 -0.25
N PRO A 34 3.02 6.62 -1.33
CA PRO A 34 2.60 6.94 -2.69
C PRO A 34 1.13 6.58 -2.89
N THR A 35 0.24 7.54 -2.59
CA THR A 35 -1.21 7.31 -2.45
C THR A 35 -1.84 6.69 -3.71
N ARG A 36 -1.39 7.11 -4.91
CA ARG A 36 -1.88 6.54 -6.18
C ARG A 36 -1.53 5.07 -6.33
N ALA A 37 -0.29 4.69 -6.03
CA ALA A 37 0.17 3.30 -6.10
C ALA A 37 -0.54 2.42 -5.07
N ILE A 38 -0.69 2.90 -3.83
CA ILE A 38 -1.44 2.19 -2.77
C ILE A 38 -2.91 1.97 -3.22
N GLY A 39 -3.53 2.99 -3.79
CA GLY A 39 -4.91 2.90 -4.30
C GLY A 39 -5.04 1.92 -5.47
N ALA A 40 -4.08 1.90 -6.40
CA ALA A 40 -4.05 0.96 -7.52
C ALA A 40 -3.90 -0.49 -7.03
N ALA A 41 -2.94 -0.75 -6.14
CA ALA A 41 -2.74 -2.05 -5.53
C ALA A 41 -4.00 -2.55 -4.80
N LYS A 42 -4.64 -1.68 -4.01
CA LYS A 42 -5.88 -2.04 -3.29
C LYS A 42 -7.01 -2.42 -4.25
N ARG A 43 -7.18 -1.70 -5.37
CA ARG A 43 -8.19 -2.05 -6.39
C ARG A 43 -7.91 -3.41 -7.00
N LEU A 44 -6.67 -3.64 -7.46
CA LEU A 44 -6.25 -4.91 -8.05
C LEU A 44 -6.49 -6.10 -7.12
N LEU A 45 -6.13 -5.96 -5.84
CA LEU A 45 -6.38 -7.01 -4.85
C LEU A 45 -7.87 -7.26 -4.65
N THR A 46 -8.67 -6.19 -4.56
CA THR A 46 -10.13 -6.29 -4.29
C THR A 46 -10.87 -6.99 -5.44
N THR A 47 -10.49 -6.72 -6.69
CA THR A 47 -11.15 -7.27 -7.88
C THR A 47 -10.50 -8.55 -8.41
N SER A 48 -9.39 -8.99 -7.82
CA SER A 48 -8.61 -10.14 -8.31
C SER A 48 -9.43 -11.44 -8.44
N TYR A 49 -10.39 -11.66 -7.54
CA TYR A 49 -11.28 -12.83 -7.56
C TYR A 49 -12.26 -12.84 -8.73
N GLU A 50 -12.43 -11.72 -9.42
CA GLU A 50 -13.32 -11.57 -10.57
C GLU A 50 -12.59 -11.86 -11.90
N HIS A 51 -11.29 -12.16 -11.85
CA HIS A 51 -10.44 -12.27 -13.03
C HIS A 51 -9.73 -13.62 -13.10
N GLN A 52 -9.56 -14.11 -14.32
CA GLN A 52 -8.60 -15.19 -14.58
C GLN A 52 -7.18 -14.67 -14.44
N MET A 53 -6.24 -15.58 -14.18
CA MET A 53 -4.84 -15.25 -13.92
C MET A 53 -4.23 -14.38 -15.02
N GLU A 54 -4.40 -14.73 -16.30
CA GLU A 54 -3.79 -13.93 -17.38
C GLU A 54 -4.34 -12.51 -17.42
N ARG A 55 -5.65 -12.35 -17.16
CA ARG A 55 -6.28 -11.03 -17.11
C ARG A 55 -5.76 -10.21 -15.93
N GLN A 56 -5.62 -10.82 -14.76
CA GLN A 56 -5.12 -10.15 -13.57
C GLN A 56 -3.67 -9.67 -13.77
N LEU A 57 -2.80 -10.51 -14.35
CA LEU A 57 -1.42 -10.14 -14.66
C LEU A 57 -1.35 -8.97 -15.65
N GLN A 58 -2.24 -8.94 -16.65
CA GLN A 58 -2.32 -7.82 -17.58
C GLN A 58 -2.74 -6.51 -16.87
N LEU A 59 -3.74 -6.57 -15.99
CA LEU A 59 -4.19 -5.41 -15.21
C LEU A 59 -3.10 -4.90 -14.27
N GLU A 60 -2.32 -5.79 -13.65
CA GLU A 60 -1.18 -5.44 -12.82
C GLU A 60 -0.08 -4.75 -13.63
N ALA A 61 0.22 -5.25 -14.84
CA ALA A 61 1.20 -4.63 -15.74
C ALA A 61 0.78 -3.22 -16.18
N GLU A 62 -0.50 -3.02 -16.53
CA GLU A 62 -1.07 -1.72 -16.88
C GLU A 62 -1.00 -0.75 -15.70
N ALA A 63 -1.44 -1.18 -14.51
CA ALA A 63 -1.39 -0.35 -13.31
C ALA A 63 0.04 0.01 -12.91
N PHE A 64 1.00 -0.90 -13.09
CA PHE A 64 2.41 -0.62 -12.86
C PHE A 64 2.94 0.43 -13.85
N ALA A 65 2.62 0.30 -15.14
CA ALA A 65 2.99 1.27 -16.15
C ALA A 65 2.44 2.67 -15.81
N ASP A 66 1.16 2.76 -15.43
CA ASP A 66 0.54 4.01 -15.00
C ASP A 66 1.24 4.61 -13.76
N CYS A 67 1.54 3.77 -12.77
CA CYS A 67 2.26 4.22 -11.57
C CYS A 67 3.69 4.69 -11.90
N SER A 68 4.35 4.08 -12.88
CA SER A 68 5.71 4.47 -13.28
C SER A 68 5.81 5.87 -13.88
N LEU A 69 4.69 6.43 -14.34
CA LEU A 69 4.59 7.77 -14.91
C LEU A 69 4.31 8.86 -13.88
N THR A 70 4.22 8.51 -12.59
CA THR A 70 3.91 9.44 -11.50
C THR A 70 5.17 10.13 -10.95
N ASP A 71 5.00 11.31 -10.35
CA ASP A 71 6.09 12.04 -9.70
C ASP A 71 6.64 11.23 -8.52
N ASP A 72 5.73 10.55 -7.81
CA ASP A 72 6.06 9.67 -6.69
C ASP A 72 6.97 8.50 -7.09
N PHE A 73 6.82 7.96 -8.30
CA PHE A 73 7.72 6.92 -8.80
C PHE A 73 9.12 7.46 -9.05
N ALA A 74 9.22 8.60 -9.73
CA ALA A 74 10.51 9.26 -9.98
C ALA A 74 11.22 9.62 -8.66
N GLU A 75 10.49 10.17 -7.70
CA GLU A 75 10.99 10.47 -6.35
C GLU A 75 11.42 9.21 -5.60
N GLY A 76 10.63 8.13 -5.65
CA GLY A 76 10.97 6.86 -5.02
C GLY A 76 12.28 6.28 -5.55
N VAL A 77 12.47 6.31 -6.87
CA VAL A 77 13.72 5.88 -7.51
C VAL A 77 14.88 6.78 -7.12
N ALA A 78 14.72 8.11 -7.19
CA ALA A 78 15.76 9.07 -6.83
C ALA A 78 16.17 8.93 -5.36
N ALA A 79 15.21 8.89 -4.44
CA ALA A 79 15.45 8.74 -3.01
C ALA A 79 16.17 7.42 -2.68
N PHE A 80 15.83 6.33 -3.38
CA PHE A 80 16.53 5.05 -3.23
C PHE A 80 17.99 5.14 -3.68
N VAL A 81 18.26 5.72 -4.85
CA VAL A 81 19.62 5.91 -5.38
C VAL A 81 20.45 6.81 -4.44
N ASP A 82 19.84 7.88 -3.94
CA ASP A 82 20.46 8.86 -3.03
C ASP A 82 20.55 8.37 -1.57
N LYS A 83 19.97 7.21 -1.24
CA LYS A 83 19.89 6.63 0.12
C LYS A 83 19.25 7.57 1.15
N ARG A 84 18.23 8.30 0.74
CA ARG A 84 17.43 9.19 1.59
C ARG A 84 15.99 8.69 1.71
N ALA A 85 15.26 9.20 2.69
CA ALA A 85 13.82 8.97 2.77
C ALA A 85 13.12 9.66 1.57
N PRO A 86 12.19 8.98 0.88
CA PRO A 86 11.38 9.59 -0.16
C PRO A 86 10.33 10.53 0.44
N HIS A 87 9.95 11.56 -0.31
CA HIS A 87 8.83 12.44 0.02
C HIS A 87 7.73 12.33 -1.04
N PHE A 88 6.73 11.48 -0.76
CA PHE A 88 5.61 11.28 -1.67
C PHE A 88 4.56 12.39 -1.53
N THR A 89 3.98 12.80 -2.66
CA THR A 89 2.95 13.85 -2.75
C THR A 89 1.62 13.33 -3.29
N GLY A 90 1.54 12.05 -3.66
CA GLY A 90 0.31 11.41 -4.15
C GLY A 90 0.00 11.73 -5.61
N ARG A 91 0.99 12.17 -6.40
CA ARG A 91 0.82 12.57 -7.80
C ARG A 91 1.62 11.70 -8.75
#